data_AF-A0A2Z4WA18-F1
#
_entry.id   AF-A0A2Z4WA18-F1
#
_cell.length_a   1.000
_cell.length_b   1.000
_cell.length_c   1.000
_cell.angle_alpha   90.00
_cell.angle_beta   90.00
_cell.angle_gamma   90.00
#
_symmetry.space_group_name_H-M   'P 1'
#
loop_
_entity.id
_entity.type
_entity.pdbx_description
1 polymer ?
#
loop_
_entity_poly.entity_id
_entity_poly.type
_entity_poly.pdbx_seq_one_letter_code
_entity_poly.pdbx_strand_id
1 'polypeptide(L)'
;MKIGLDAGHCRWGADIGARGCGMKEEEMTRTIANQVSRKLQALGHTVIICNIDKASTLEESLSHRYNTANRNNVDFYVSIHINGGGGKGSEIFTMYARELPQAKRTLDNLVKLGFTRRGIKNAMNYNGRGGRLSVIRNTHAPAMLVEVCFIDTQSDVNLYKQLGSDKIADAIVKGIVGETISTPKVSKPQPKTNNNSKFINLDGKTGICTGEGVRIRSSKSTKDTSNVIGSLNKGDNVNLYRKEGDWIHIYYPKSGGYVYYKYIKF
;
A
#
# COMPACT_ATOMS: atom_id res chain seq x y z
N MET A 1 -8.66 15.74 -3.52
CA MET A 1 -8.02 15.93 -2.21
C MET A 1 -6.53 15.68 -2.33
N LYS A 2 -5.72 16.40 -1.54
CA LYS A 2 -4.32 16.11 -1.24
C LYS A 2 -4.26 15.26 0.03
N ILE A 3 -3.75 14.03 -0.08
CA ILE A 3 -3.79 13.04 1.00
C ILE A 3 -2.35 12.75 1.44
N GLY A 4 -2.05 12.95 2.71
CA GLY A 4 -0.82 12.49 3.33
C GLY A 4 -0.93 11.00 3.61
N LEU A 5 -0.08 10.19 2.99
CA LEU A 5 -0.07 8.74 3.13
C LEU A 5 1.23 8.30 3.78
N ASP A 6 1.08 7.72 4.96
CA ASP A 6 2.17 7.22 5.78
C ASP A 6 2.10 5.70 5.87
N ALA A 7 3.09 5.01 5.32
CA ALA A 7 3.33 3.61 5.66
C ALA A 7 4.12 3.55 6.97
N GLY A 8 3.49 3.07 8.04
CA GLY A 8 4.09 2.98 9.37
C GLY A 8 5.47 2.33 9.37
N HIS A 9 6.32 2.79 10.29
CA HIS A 9 7.69 2.31 10.50
C HIS A 9 8.67 2.54 9.34
N CYS A 10 9.95 2.41 9.67
CA CYS A 10 11.11 2.48 8.79
C CYS A 10 11.45 1.09 8.28
N ARG A 11 12.13 1.01 7.13
CA ARG A 11 12.67 -0.24 6.62
C ARG A 11 13.91 -0.70 7.40
N TRP A 12 14.65 0.24 7.95
CA TRP A 12 15.82 -0.02 8.80
C TRP A 12 16.02 1.14 9.79
N GLY A 13 16.73 0.88 10.89
CA GLY A 13 17.00 1.86 11.94
C GLY A 13 16.13 1.67 13.19
N ALA A 14 15.87 2.76 13.90
CA ALA A 14 15.34 2.71 15.26
C ALA A 14 13.82 2.53 15.38
N ASP A 15 13.07 2.77 14.31
CA ASP A 15 11.61 2.61 14.27
C ASP A 15 11.22 1.51 13.30
N ILE A 16 11.57 0.26 13.63
CA ILE A 16 11.07 -0.91 12.89
C ILE A 16 9.77 -1.42 13.53
N GLY A 17 8.86 -1.92 12.70
CA GLY A 17 7.55 -2.35 13.17
C GLY A 17 7.58 -3.72 13.84
N ALA A 18 6.39 -4.19 14.20
CA ALA A 18 6.16 -5.49 14.79
C ALA A 18 6.58 -6.65 13.88
N ARG A 19 6.76 -7.82 14.49
CA ARG A 19 7.14 -9.08 13.85
C ARG A 19 6.22 -10.17 14.37
N GLY A 20 5.71 -11.02 13.49
CA GLY A 20 4.81 -12.10 13.88
C GLY A 20 4.47 -12.99 12.70
N CYS A 21 4.23 -14.28 12.94
CA CYS A 21 3.80 -15.25 11.92
C CYS A 21 4.65 -15.24 10.63
N GLY A 22 5.96 -15.00 10.75
CA GLY A 22 6.89 -14.92 9.62
C GLY A 22 6.78 -13.64 8.77
N MET A 23 6.07 -12.62 9.24
CA MET A 23 5.84 -11.36 8.57
C MET A 23 6.54 -10.20 9.29
N LYS A 24 6.81 -9.13 8.53
CA LYS A 24 7.35 -7.86 9.05
C LYS A 24 6.37 -6.73 8.76
N GLU A 25 6.03 -5.96 9.79
CA GLU A 25 5.04 -4.90 9.66
C GLU A 25 5.42 -3.87 8.58
N GLU A 26 6.65 -3.35 8.57
CA GLU A 26 7.05 -2.34 7.59
C GLU A 26 6.97 -2.84 6.14
N GLU A 27 7.16 -4.14 5.90
CA GLU A 27 7.01 -4.70 4.55
C GLU A 27 5.52 -4.75 4.15
N MET A 28 4.64 -5.11 5.09
CA MET A 28 3.19 -5.12 4.89
C MET A 28 2.64 -3.70 4.69
N THR A 29 3.02 -2.74 5.55
CA THR A 29 2.55 -1.35 5.47
C THR A 29 3.00 -0.70 4.16
N ARG A 30 4.26 -0.89 3.75
CA ARG A 30 4.76 -0.41 2.44
C ARG A 30 3.99 -1.03 1.28
N THR A 31 3.68 -2.31 1.34
CA THR A 31 2.94 -3.00 0.27
C THR A 31 1.52 -2.44 0.13
N ILE A 32 0.78 -2.29 1.24
CA ILE A 32 -0.57 -1.73 1.23
C ILE A 32 -0.54 -0.26 0.82
N ALA A 33 0.35 0.57 1.39
CA ALA A 33 0.41 1.99 1.08
C ALA A 33 0.75 2.25 -0.40
N ASN A 34 1.63 1.46 -1.01
CA ASN A 34 1.91 1.58 -2.45
C ASN A 34 0.66 1.32 -3.31
N GLN A 35 -0.14 0.31 -2.93
CA GLN A 35 -1.42 0.01 -3.57
C GLN A 35 -2.42 1.16 -3.39
N VAL A 36 -2.58 1.67 -2.16
CA VAL A 36 -3.45 2.80 -1.82
C VAL A 36 -3.04 4.06 -2.60
N SER A 37 -1.74 4.38 -2.64
CA SER A 37 -1.22 5.54 -3.38
C SER A 37 -1.63 5.50 -4.85
N ARG A 38 -1.34 4.38 -5.53
CA ARG A 38 -1.68 4.22 -6.96
C ARG A 38 -3.18 4.36 -7.19
N LYS A 39 -3.99 3.78 -6.30
CA LYS A 39 -5.45 3.79 -6.44
C LYS A 39 -6.04 5.17 -6.22
N LEU A 40 -5.56 5.90 -5.22
CA LEU A 40 -5.95 7.31 -5.00
C LEU A 40 -5.51 8.21 -6.15
N GLN A 41 -4.29 8.03 -6.67
CA GLN A 41 -3.78 8.80 -7.81
C GLN A 41 -4.61 8.54 -9.08
N ALA A 42 -5.00 7.28 -9.34
CA ALA A 42 -5.86 6.93 -10.47
C ALA A 42 -7.27 7.53 -10.37
N LEU A 43 -7.76 7.78 -9.14
CA LEU A 43 -9.01 8.49 -8.87
C LEU A 43 -8.84 10.03 -8.90
N GLY A 44 -7.67 10.54 -9.32
CA GLY A 44 -7.42 11.98 -9.47
C GLY A 44 -7.04 12.69 -8.17
N HIS A 45 -6.72 11.95 -7.10
CA HIS A 45 -6.23 12.55 -5.85
C HIS A 45 -4.72 12.76 -5.88
N THR A 46 -4.25 13.82 -5.23
CA THR A 46 -2.81 14.03 -4.98
C THR A 46 -2.42 13.24 -3.75
N VAL A 47 -1.35 12.44 -3.83
CA VAL A 47 -0.82 11.68 -2.69
C VAL A 47 0.56 12.19 -2.32
N ILE A 48 0.73 12.57 -1.05
CA ILE A 48 2.00 12.97 -0.46
C ILE A 48 2.49 11.80 0.38
N ILE A 49 3.59 11.17 -0.03
CA ILE A 49 4.20 10.08 0.72
C ILE A 49 4.93 10.66 1.94
N CYS A 50 4.52 10.25 3.14
CA CYS A 50 5.01 10.78 4.40
C CYS A 50 6.02 9.85 5.11
N ASN A 51 6.11 8.57 4.72
CA ASN A 51 7.00 7.63 5.38
C ASN A 51 8.47 7.87 5.03
N ILE A 52 9.36 7.51 5.95
CA ILE A 52 10.82 7.50 5.78
C ILE A 52 11.35 6.07 5.87
N ASP A 53 12.40 5.74 5.10
CA ASP A 53 12.96 4.39 5.08
C ASP A 53 14.01 4.15 6.18
N LYS A 54 14.69 5.20 6.65
CA LYS A 54 15.67 5.16 7.74
C LYS A 54 15.44 6.27 8.74
N ALA A 55 15.51 5.94 10.02
CA ALA A 55 15.65 6.93 11.09
C ALA A 55 16.61 6.40 12.16
N SER A 56 17.40 7.29 12.74
CA SER A 56 18.33 6.98 13.82
C SER A 56 17.63 6.94 15.17
N THR A 57 16.48 7.59 15.30
CA THR A 57 15.63 7.57 16.51
C THR A 57 14.16 7.43 16.14
N LEU A 58 13.34 7.02 17.12
CA LEU A 58 11.89 7.00 16.97
C LEU A 58 11.31 8.40 16.69
N GLU A 59 11.80 9.43 17.38
CA GLU A 59 11.31 10.80 17.18
C GLU A 59 11.65 11.33 15.77
N GLU A 60 12.83 11.02 15.24
CA GLU A 60 13.17 11.36 13.85
C GLU A 60 12.18 10.73 12.86
N SER A 61 11.83 9.46 13.04
CA SER A 61 10.84 8.78 12.20
C SER A 61 9.47 9.45 12.29
N LEU A 62 8.96 9.64 13.51
CA LEU A 62 7.63 10.18 13.75
C LEU A 62 7.52 11.63 13.27
N SER A 63 8.51 12.46 13.59
CA SER A 63 8.56 13.86 13.19
C SER A 63 8.69 14.06 11.71
N HIS A 64 9.46 13.23 11.01
CA HIS A 64 9.49 13.27 9.56
C HIS A 64 8.08 13.09 8.95
N ARG A 65 7.31 12.13 9.46
CA ARG A 65 5.98 11.78 8.92
C ARG A 65 4.98 12.91 9.09
N TYR A 66 4.77 13.40 10.31
CA TYR A 66 3.79 14.46 10.54
C TYR A 66 4.25 15.81 9.97
N ASN A 67 5.56 16.12 9.99
CA ASN A 67 6.06 17.36 9.37
C ASN A 67 5.93 17.33 7.85
N THR A 68 6.11 16.18 7.20
CA THR A 68 5.92 16.06 5.75
C THR A 68 4.46 16.32 5.38
N ALA A 69 3.51 15.76 6.13
CA ALA A 69 2.09 16.05 5.93
C ALA A 69 1.76 17.54 6.14
N ASN A 70 2.22 18.12 7.26
CA ASN A 70 1.95 19.50 7.62
C ASN A 70 2.56 20.51 6.62
N ARG A 71 3.82 20.33 6.21
CA ARG A 71 4.49 21.20 5.22
C ARG A 71 3.80 21.20 3.86
N ASN A 72 3.14 20.10 3.52
CA ASN A 72 2.42 19.97 2.26
C ASN A 72 0.96 20.43 2.34
N ASN A 73 0.46 20.84 3.50
CA ASN A 73 -0.94 21.24 3.72
C ASN A 73 -1.91 20.20 3.14
N VAL A 74 -1.82 18.95 3.60
CA VAL A 74 -2.70 17.87 3.16
C VAL A 74 -4.13 18.09 3.70
N ASP A 75 -5.15 17.66 2.95
CA ASP A 75 -6.55 17.74 3.36
C ASP A 75 -6.91 16.63 4.36
N PHE A 76 -6.20 15.50 4.28
CA PHE A 76 -6.43 14.33 5.13
C PHE A 76 -5.12 13.53 5.29
N TYR A 77 -4.89 12.97 6.47
CA TYR A 77 -3.72 12.15 6.75
C TYR A 77 -4.11 10.71 7.14
N VAL A 78 -3.42 9.74 6.56
CA VAL A 78 -3.64 8.31 6.78
C VAL A 78 -2.32 7.64 7.07
N SER A 79 -2.16 7.11 8.27
CA SER A 79 -1.06 6.23 8.63
C SER A 79 -1.54 4.77 8.63
N ILE A 80 -0.84 3.88 7.95
CA ILE A 80 -1.20 2.46 7.79
C ILE A 80 -0.22 1.61 8.59
N HIS A 81 -0.75 0.78 9.48
CA HIS A 81 -0.03 -0.07 10.43
C HIS A 81 -0.62 -1.49 10.47
N ILE A 82 0.16 -2.42 11.03
CA ILE A 82 -0.27 -3.78 11.37
C ILE A 82 0.02 -4.01 12.85
N ASN A 83 -1.01 -4.29 13.62
CA ASN A 83 -0.95 -4.33 15.05
C ASN A 83 -0.15 -5.53 15.58
N GLY A 84 0.20 -5.52 16.86
CA GLY A 84 0.80 -6.64 17.57
C GLY A 84 0.45 -6.61 19.06
N GLY A 85 0.76 -7.68 19.78
CA GLY A 85 0.52 -7.81 21.22
C GLY A 85 -0.71 -8.64 21.59
N GLY A 86 -1.05 -9.67 20.79
CA GLY A 86 -2.02 -10.70 21.18
C GLY A 86 -3.50 -10.34 20.99
N GLY A 87 -3.84 -9.59 19.93
CA GLY A 87 -5.23 -9.25 19.56
C GLY A 87 -5.65 -9.79 18.19
N LYS A 88 -6.86 -9.48 17.74
CA LYS A 88 -7.39 -9.90 16.42
C LYS A 88 -8.32 -8.86 15.82
N GLY A 89 -8.15 -8.56 14.53
CA GLY A 89 -9.02 -7.70 13.74
C GLY A 89 -8.53 -6.27 13.57
N SER A 90 -9.40 -5.44 12.99
CA SER A 90 -9.08 -4.06 12.60
C SER A 90 -9.53 -3.05 13.65
N GLU A 91 -8.69 -2.04 13.90
CA GLU A 91 -9.00 -0.83 14.67
C GLU A 91 -8.49 0.42 13.97
N ILE A 92 -9.16 1.54 14.19
CA ILE A 92 -8.75 2.84 13.65
C ILE A 92 -8.54 3.79 14.81
N PHE A 93 -7.41 4.49 14.86
CA PHE A 93 -7.17 5.53 15.86
C PHE A 93 -7.40 6.90 15.25
N THR A 94 -8.16 7.73 15.95
CA THR A 94 -8.36 9.14 15.64
C THR A 94 -8.18 9.99 16.90
N MET A 95 -7.98 11.29 16.71
CA MET A 95 -7.90 12.22 17.83
C MET A 95 -9.20 12.15 18.67
N TYR A 96 -9.07 11.83 19.96
CA TYR A 96 -10.18 11.64 20.90
C TYR A 96 -11.24 10.61 20.49
N ALA A 97 -10.87 9.60 19.70
CA ALA A 97 -11.79 8.62 19.12
C ALA A 97 -12.92 9.26 18.30
N ARG A 98 -12.70 10.47 17.76
CA ARG A 98 -13.67 11.14 16.90
C ARG A 98 -13.99 10.27 15.69
N GLU A 99 -15.28 10.04 15.46
CA GLU A 99 -15.76 9.30 14.30
C GLU A 99 -15.71 10.15 13.04
N LEU A 100 -14.53 10.19 12.40
CA LEU A 100 -14.39 10.78 11.06
C LEU A 100 -15.11 9.87 10.04
N PRO A 101 -15.84 10.41 9.05
CA PRO A 101 -16.52 9.60 8.05
C PRO A 101 -15.57 8.63 7.32
N GLN A 102 -14.36 9.06 7.03
CA GLN A 102 -13.30 8.25 6.43
C GLN A 102 -12.89 7.09 7.34
N ALA A 103 -12.68 7.36 8.63
CA ALA A 103 -12.30 6.33 9.61
C ALA A 103 -13.40 5.27 9.76
N LYS A 104 -14.66 5.71 9.87
CA LYS A 104 -15.82 4.81 9.94
C LYS A 104 -15.92 3.91 8.71
N ARG A 105 -15.87 4.50 7.51
CA ARG A 105 -15.96 3.73 6.26
C ARG A 105 -14.79 2.78 6.09
N THR A 106 -13.56 3.19 6.44
CA THR A 106 -12.37 2.32 6.39
C THR A 106 -12.56 1.11 7.30
N LEU A 107 -12.96 1.32 8.56
CA LEU A 107 -13.23 0.22 9.49
C LEU A 107 -14.33 -0.71 8.97
N ASP A 108 -15.45 -0.15 8.51
CA ASP A 108 -16.57 -0.94 7.99
C ASP A 108 -16.17 -1.76 6.75
N ASN A 109 -15.33 -1.22 5.88
CA ASN A 109 -14.84 -1.93 4.69
C ASN A 109 -13.84 -3.04 5.05
N LEU A 110 -12.94 -2.82 6.00
CA LEU A 110 -12.03 -3.87 6.48
C LEU A 110 -12.81 -5.00 7.16
N VAL A 111 -13.82 -4.67 7.97
CA VAL A 111 -14.69 -5.66 8.59
C VAL A 111 -15.47 -6.48 7.56
N LYS A 112 -15.93 -5.85 6.46
CA LYS A 112 -16.58 -6.56 5.34
C LYS A 112 -15.64 -7.56 4.63
N LEU A 113 -14.33 -7.37 4.72
CA LEU A 113 -13.36 -8.34 4.21
C LEU A 113 -13.15 -9.55 5.15
N GLY A 114 -13.71 -9.52 6.36
CA GLY A 114 -13.66 -10.61 7.34
C GLY A 114 -12.82 -10.33 8.58
N PHE A 115 -12.17 -9.17 8.68
CA PHE A 115 -11.45 -8.80 9.90
C PHE A 115 -12.42 -8.54 11.05
N THR A 116 -12.04 -8.94 12.27
CA THR A 116 -12.86 -8.68 13.47
C THR A 116 -12.95 -7.17 13.75
N ARG A 117 -14.14 -6.66 14.06
CA ARG A 117 -14.33 -5.23 14.39
C ARG A 117 -13.83 -4.95 15.80
N ARG A 118 -12.86 -4.04 15.95
CA ARG A 118 -12.38 -3.55 17.26
C ARG A 118 -12.72 -2.09 17.56
N GLY A 119 -13.21 -1.34 16.57
CA GLY A 119 -13.75 0.00 16.75
C GLY A 119 -12.80 1.14 16.37
N ILE A 120 -13.32 2.37 16.49
CA ILE A 120 -12.54 3.61 16.43
C ILE A 120 -12.07 3.93 17.86
N LYS A 121 -10.78 4.19 18.03
CA LYS A 121 -10.10 4.30 19.33
C LYS A 121 -9.41 5.64 19.51
N ASN A 122 -9.18 5.99 20.77
CA ASN A 122 -8.60 7.27 21.14
C ASN A 122 -7.07 7.27 20.99
N ALA A 123 -6.57 8.02 20.00
CA ALA A 123 -5.14 8.22 19.79
C ALA A 123 -4.42 8.95 20.94
N MET A 124 -5.15 9.62 21.83
CA MET A 124 -4.63 10.34 22.99
C MET A 124 -4.57 9.48 24.27
N ASN A 125 -5.09 8.26 24.21
CA ASN A 125 -5.02 7.27 25.28
C ASN A 125 -4.82 5.88 24.69
N TYR A 126 -3.63 5.65 24.13
CA TYR A 126 -3.28 4.38 23.52
C TYR A 126 -3.30 3.26 24.57
N ASN A 127 -4.23 2.32 24.40
CA ASN A 127 -4.46 1.15 25.28
C ASN A 127 -4.65 1.47 26.77
N GLY A 128 -5.20 2.65 27.12
CA GLY A 128 -5.44 3.01 28.52
C GLY A 128 -4.18 3.37 29.31
N ARG A 129 -3.02 3.44 28.64
CA ARG A 129 -1.70 3.65 29.26
C ARG A 129 -1.22 5.10 29.21
N GLY A 130 -2.09 6.05 28.83
CA GLY A 130 -1.71 7.47 28.70
C GLY A 130 -0.78 7.79 27.52
N GLY A 131 -0.42 6.79 26.70
CA GLY A 131 0.36 6.98 25.49
C GLY A 131 -0.40 7.77 24.42
N ARG A 132 0.32 8.59 23.65
CA ARG A 132 -0.25 9.43 22.58
C ARG A 132 0.38 9.05 21.24
N LEU A 133 -0.43 8.71 20.24
CA LEU A 133 0.07 8.41 18.89
C LEU A 133 0.56 9.69 18.23
N SER A 134 1.89 9.85 18.14
CA SER A 134 2.55 11.10 17.74
C SER A 134 2.08 11.61 16.37
N VAL A 135 1.95 10.70 15.39
CA VAL A 135 1.52 11.07 14.02
C VAL A 135 0.09 11.59 13.95
N ILE A 136 -0.79 11.17 14.86
CA ILE A 136 -2.17 11.69 14.94
C ILE A 136 -2.20 12.99 15.73
N ARG A 137 -1.48 13.05 16.86
CA ARG A 137 -1.43 14.23 17.73
C ARG A 137 -0.85 15.45 17.03
N ASN A 138 0.20 15.27 16.22
CA ASN A 138 1.01 16.36 15.69
C ASN A 138 0.68 16.70 14.22
N THR A 139 -0.28 16.02 13.59
CA THR A 139 -0.74 16.36 12.23
C THR A 139 -1.86 17.39 12.30
N HIS A 140 -1.76 18.47 11.54
CA HIS A 140 -2.75 19.56 11.54
C HIS A 140 -4.05 19.18 10.83
N ALA A 141 -3.95 18.39 9.75
CA ALA A 141 -5.10 17.91 9.01
C ALA A 141 -5.89 16.86 9.81
N PRO A 142 -7.19 16.63 9.51
CA PRO A 142 -7.89 15.46 10.02
C PRO A 142 -7.12 14.17 9.69
N ALA A 143 -6.91 13.34 10.71
CA ALA A 143 -5.97 12.23 10.64
C ALA A 143 -6.59 10.93 11.18
N MET A 144 -6.23 9.80 10.56
CA MET A 144 -6.48 8.46 11.08
C MET A 144 -5.24 7.59 11.00
N LEU A 145 -5.07 6.71 11.98
CA LEU A 145 -4.12 5.60 11.93
C LEU A 145 -4.91 4.30 11.82
N VAL A 146 -4.60 3.49 10.82
CA VAL A 146 -5.29 2.26 10.46
C VAL A 146 -4.45 1.09 10.94
N GLU A 147 -4.93 0.36 11.94
CA GLU A 147 -4.42 -0.97 12.26
C GLU A 147 -5.24 -1.99 11.48
N VAL A 148 -4.67 -2.51 10.38
CA VAL A 148 -5.42 -3.38 9.46
C VAL A 148 -5.80 -4.69 10.12
N CYS A 149 -4.84 -5.34 10.78
CA CYS A 149 -5.00 -6.62 11.47
C CYS A 149 -3.83 -6.81 12.45
N PHE A 150 -3.77 -7.94 13.15
CA PHE A 150 -2.66 -8.28 14.04
C PHE A 150 -1.63 -9.19 13.35
N ILE A 151 -0.36 -8.81 13.37
CA ILE A 151 0.74 -9.53 12.73
C ILE A 151 1.12 -10.82 13.46
N ASP A 152 0.85 -10.89 14.77
CA ASP A 152 1.14 -12.01 15.64
C ASP A 152 -0.05 -12.96 15.84
N THR A 153 -1.17 -12.70 15.18
CA THR A 153 -2.34 -13.57 15.17
C THR A 153 -2.45 -14.32 13.85
N GLN A 154 -2.21 -15.62 13.90
CA GLN A 154 -2.13 -16.48 12.71
C GLN A 154 -3.38 -16.39 11.81
N SER A 155 -4.58 -16.31 12.40
CA SER A 155 -5.81 -16.20 11.61
C SER A 155 -5.95 -14.87 10.86
N ASP A 156 -5.40 -13.78 11.40
CA ASP A 156 -5.38 -12.47 10.74
C ASP A 156 -4.36 -12.45 9.59
N VAL A 157 -3.17 -13.01 9.82
CA VAL A 157 -2.15 -13.14 8.78
C VAL A 157 -2.60 -14.07 7.65
N ASN A 158 -3.31 -15.16 7.96
CA ASN A 158 -3.91 -16.03 6.95
C ASN A 158 -4.93 -15.29 6.10
N LEU A 159 -5.83 -14.52 6.73
CA LEU A 159 -6.81 -13.70 6.01
C LEU A 159 -6.14 -12.62 5.17
N TYR A 160 -5.13 -11.93 5.70
CA TYR A 160 -4.32 -10.96 4.96
C TYR A 160 -3.71 -11.59 3.69
N LYS A 161 -3.07 -12.77 3.81
CA LYS A 161 -2.46 -13.49 2.69
C LYS A 161 -3.51 -13.95 1.67
N GLN A 162 -4.66 -14.45 2.13
CA GLN A 162 -5.76 -14.90 1.29
C GLN A 162 -6.39 -13.73 0.49
N LEU A 163 -6.57 -12.57 1.12
CA LEU A 163 -7.12 -11.39 0.47
C LEU A 163 -6.12 -10.75 -0.50
N GLY A 164 -4.85 -10.71 -0.12
CA GLY A 164 -3.82 -9.93 -0.78
C GLY A 164 -3.91 -8.44 -0.45
N SER A 165 -2.79 -7.73 -0.59
CA SER A 165 -2.67 -6.30 -0.26
C SER A 165 -3.53 -5.40 -1.17
N ASP A 166 -3.83 -5.82 -2.39
CA ASP A 166 -4.66 -5.07 -3.34
C ASP A 166 -6.11 -4.89 -2.85
N LYS A 167 -6.76 -5.97 -2.40
CA LYS A 167 -8.13 -5.92 -1.86
C LYS A 167 -8.22 -5.12 -0.56
N ILE A 168 -7.19 -5.22 0.28
CA ILE A 168 -7.09 -4.42 1.51
C ILE A 168 -6.95 -2.94 1.16
N ALA A 169 -6.11 -2.62 0.17
CA ALA A 169 -5.98 -1.26 -0.32
C ALA A 169 -7.29 -0.73 -0.93
N ASP A 170 -8.06 -1.54 -1.66
CA ASP A 170 -9.40 -1.15 -2.14
C ASP A 170 -10.33 -0.77 -0.98
N ALA A 171 -10.35 -1.55 0.10
CA ALA A 171 -11.16 -1.26 1.27
C ALA A 171 -10.75 0.07 1.94
N ILE A 172 -9.45 0.34 2.04
CA ILE A 172 -8.91 1.60 2.58
C ILE A 172 -9.24 2.77 1.66
N VAL A 173 -9.01 2.66 0.35
CA VAL A 173 -9.33 3.70 -0.64
C VAL A 173 -10.81 4.03 -0.61
N LYS A 174 -11.68 3.03 -0.63
CA LYS A 174 -13.14 3.20 -0.48
C LYS A 174 -13.50 3.86 0.85
N GLY A 175 -12.74 3.60 1.90
CA GLY A 175 -12.87 4.29 3.18
C GLY A 175 -12.58 5.78 3.05
N ILE A 176 -11.41 6.11 2.50
CA ILE A 176 -10.91 7.48 2.37
C ILE A 176 -11.81 8.32 1.45
N VAL A 177 -12.08 7.85 0.24
CA VAL A 177 -12.72 8.68 -0.81
C VAL A 177 -14.15 8.26 -1.15
N GLY A 178 -14.67 7.18 -0.57
CA GLY A 178 -16.05 6.71 -0.80
C GLY A 178 -16.23 5.83 -2.04
N GLU A 179 -15.23 5.78 -2.91
CA GLU A 179 -15.23 5.01 -4.16
C GLU A 179 -13.97 4.16 -4.29
N THR A 180 -14.00 3.21 -5.22
CA THR A 180 -12.83 2.42 -5.64
C THR A 180 -12.62 2.66 -7.12
N ILE A 181 -11.42 2.36 -7.64
CA ILE A 181 -11.30 2.18 -9.08
C ILE A 181 -12.30 1.09 -9.47
N SER A 182 -13.24 1.43 -10.36
CA SER A 182 -14.11 0.44 -10.99
C SER A 182 -13.23 -0.57 -11.71
N THR A 183 -13.05 -1.75 -11.13
CA THR A 183 -12.75 -2.92 -11.95
C THR A 183 -13.95 -3.13 -12.88
N PRO A 184 -13.76 -3.40 -14.18
CA PRO A 184 -14.85 -3.92 -15.00
C PRO A 184 -15.47 -5.10 -14.26
N LYS A 185 -16.77 -5.00 -14.00
CA LYS A 185 -17.57 -5.98 -13.25
C LYS A 185 -17.27 -7.38 -13.81
N VAL A 186 -16.56 -8.23 -13.05
CA VAL A 186 -16.48 -9.66 -13.36
C VAL A 186 -17.86 -10.24 -13.03
N SER A 187 -18.74 -10.25 -14.03
CA SER A 187 -19.95 -11.08 -14.01
C SER A 187 -19.53 -12.54 -13.99
N LYS A 188 -20.23 -13.36 -13.19
CA LYS A 188 -20.09 -14.83 -13.15
C LYS A 188 -20.04 -15.41 -14.58
N PRO A 189 -19.29 -16.50 -14.82
CA PRO A 189 -19.12 -17.03 -16.16
C PRO A 189 -20.45 -17.60 -16.66
N GLN A 190 -21.03 -16.94 -17.65
CA GLN A 190 -22.01 -17.50 -18.56
C GLN A 190 -21.25 -17.94 -19.84
N PRO A 191 -21.60 -19.06 -20.49
CA PRO A 191 -20.75 -19.63 -21.52
C PRO A 191 -20.79 -18.84 -22.84
N LYS A 192 -19.61 -18.64 -23.43
CA LYS A 192 -19.31 -18.21 -24.82
C LYS A 192 -19.60 -16.72 -25.12
N THR A 193 -18.76 -15.90 -25.76
CA THR A 193 -17.91 -16.07 -26.96
C THR A 193 -16.79 -14.99 -27.02
N ASN A 194 -15.85 -15.18 -27.95
CA ASN A 194 -14.53 -14.56 -28.14
C ASN A 194 -14.44 -13.03 -28.46
N ASN A 195 -13.26 -12.49 -28.09
CA ASN A 195 -12.40 -11.46 -28.72
C ASN A 195 -12.53 -9.95 -28.37
N ASN A 196 -11.62 -9.45 -27.51
CA ASN A 196 -10.60 -8.41 -27.84
C ASN A 196 -9.83 -7.86 -26.61
N SER A 197 -9.15 -8.70 -25.82
CA SER A 197 -8.23 -8.19 -24.78
C SER A 197 -6.81 -8.01 -25.36
N LYS A 198 -6.40 -6.75 -25.56
CA LYS A 198 -5.10 -6.31 -26.13
C LYS A 198 -3.84 -6.62 -25.29
N PHE A 199 -3.92 -7.54 -24.32
CA PHE A 199 -2.79 -7.90 -23.46
C PHE A 199 -2.85 -9.36 -23.01
N ILE A 200 -1.69 -9.92 -22.66
CA ILE A 200 -1.51 -11.26 -22.11
C ILE A 200 -1.27 -11.11 -20.60
N ASN A 201 -2.08 -11.78 -19.77
CA ASN A 201 -1.92 -11.79 -18.31
C ASN A 201 -0.70 -12.65 -17.92
N LEU A 202 0.20 -12.10 -17.11
CA LEU A 202 1.41 -12.77 -16.61
C LEU A 202 1.50 -12.70 -15.08
N ASP A 203 0.43 -12.29 -14.40
CA ASP A 203 0.45 -12.10 -12.96
C ASP A 203 0.76 -13.42 -12.23
N GLY A 204 1.61 -13.34 -11.22
CA GLY A 204 2.13 -14.51 -10.49
C GLY A 204 3.21 -15.31 -11.24
N LYS A 205 3.57 -14.97 -12.49
CA LYS A 205 4.70 -15.58 -13.20
C LYS A 205 6.01 -14.85 -12.90
N THR A 206 7.11 -15.58 -13.02
CA THR A 206 8.46 -15.04 -13.04
C THR A 206 9.04 -15.12 -14.46
N GLY A 207 9.98 -14.24 -14.77
CA GLY A 207 10.76 -14.26 -16.00
C GLY A 207 12.23 -14.02 -15.73
N ILE A 208 13.08 -14.43 -16.65
CA ILE A 208 14.53 -14.24 -16.59
C ILE A 208 14.96 -13.27 -17.69
N CYS A 209 15.72 -12.25 -17.32
CA CYS A 209 16.32 -11.32 -18.28
C CYS A 209 17.40 -12.01 -19.13
N THR A 210 17.32 -11.90 -20.44
CA THR A 210 18.26 -12.52 -21.39
C THR A 210 19.30 -11.55 -21.94
N GLY A 211 19.11 -10.24 -21.73
CA GLY A 211 20.00 -9.18 -22.19
C GLY A 211 20.78 -8.51 -21.06
N GLU A 212 21.87 -7.84 -21.40
CA GLU A 212 22.70 -7.07 -20.47
C GLU A 212 22.30 -5.59 -20.49
N GLY A 213 22.20 -4.93 -19.32
CA GLY A 213 21.85 -3.51 -19.23
C GLY A 213 20.46 -3.13 -19.79
N VAL A 214 19.50 -4.05 -19.75
CA VAL A 214 18.14 -3.84 -20.26
C VAL A 214 17.41 -2.80 -19.42
N ARG A 215 17.08 -1.66 -20.02
CA ARG A 215 16.45 -0.52 -19.32
C ARG A 215 15.03 -0.85 -18.86
N ILE A 216 14.77 -0.59 -17.59
CA ILE A 216 13.44 -0.58 -16.98
C ILE A 216 12.92 0.85 -17.05
N ARG A 217 11.69 1.01 -17.54
CA ARG A 217 11.14 2.34 -17.85
C ARG A 217 9.84 2.60 -17.11
N SER A 218 9.55 3.86 -16.78
CA SER A 218 8.28 4.28 -16.17
C SER A 218 7.12 4.32 -17.19
N SER A 219 7.41 4.31 -18.50
CA SER A 219 6.42 4.29 -19.58
C SER A 219 6.88 3.44 -20.79
N LYS A 220 5.94 3.04 -21.66
CA LYS A 220 6.18 2.23 -22.88
C LYS A 220 6.79 3.03 -24.04
N SER A 221 7.85 3.78 -23.78
CA SER A 221 8.52 4.62 -24.78
C SER A 221 10.02 4.43 -24.75
N THR A 222 10.63 4.17 -25.90
CA THR A 222 12.09 4.19 -26.07
C THR A 222 12.61 5.55 -26.50
N LYS A 223 11.73 6.45 -26.96
CA LYS A 223 12.07 7.80 -27.43
C LYS A 223 12.34 8.77 -26.28
N ASP A 224 11.65 8.58 -25.17
CA ASP A 224 11.89 9.32 -23.94
C ASP A 224 13.04 8.65 -23.17
N THR A 225 14.15 9.35 -22.99
CA THR A 225 15.31 8.86 -22.23
C THR A 225 15.21 9.18 -20.74
N SER A 226 14.37 10.15 -20.36
CA SER A 226 14.14 10.52 -18.96
C SER A 226 13.29 9.50 -18.20
N ASN A 227 12.57 8.62 -18.93
CA ASN A 227 11.74 7.58 -18.34
C ASN A 227 12.51 6.34 -17.86
N VAL A 228 13.83 6.30 -17.97
CA VAL A 228 14.64 5.16 -17.52
C VAL A 228 14.76 5.22 -16.00
N ILE A 229 14.19 4.22 -15.33
CA ILE A 229 14.11 4.14 -13.86
C ILE A 229 14.98 3.04 -13.26
N GLY A 230 15.64 2.24 -14.11
CA GLY A 230 16.54 1.17 -13.69
C GLY A 230 17.04 0.34 -14.86
N SER A 231 17.74 -0.74 -14.56
CA SER A 231 18.23 -1.72 -15.53
C SER A 231 18.17 -3.14 -14.98
N LEU A 232 18.12 -4.12 -15.88
CA LEU A 232 18.30 -5.55 -15.63
C LEU A 232 19.55 -6.03 -16.38
N ASN A 233 20.29 -6.95 -15.77
CA ASN A 233 21.39 -7.67 -16.40
C ASN A 233 20.97 -9.09 -16.75
N LYS A 234 21.79 -9.77 -17.55
CA LYS A 234 21.49 -11.12 -18.00
C LYS A 234 21.45 -12.07 -16.81
N GLY A 235 20.36 -12.83 -16.68
CA GLY A 235 20.12 -13.76 -15.57
C GLY A 235 19.26 -13.19 -14.45
N ASP A 236 18.96 -11.88 -14.44
CA ASP A 236 18.10 -11.28 -13.42
C ASP A 236 16.68 -11.86 -13.45
N ASN A 237 16.18 -12.24 -12.28
CA ASN A 237 14.80 -12.68 -12.10
C ASN A 237 13.87 -11.47 -11.92
N VAL A 238 12.73 -11.51 -12.61
CA VAL A 238 11.68 -10.49 -12.51
C VAL A 238 10.31 -11.11 -12.28
N ASN A 239 9.52 -10.49 -11.41
CA ASN A 239 8.11 -10.85 -11.24
C ASN A 239 7.29 -10.12 -12.30
N LEU A 240 6.44 -10.84 -13.03
CA LEU A 240 5.71 -10.33 -14.19
C LEU A 240 4.28 -9.95 -13.80
N TYR A 241 3.73 -8.94 -14.47
CA TYR A 241 2.33 -8.55 -14.31
C TYR A 241 1.54 -8.80 -15.60
N ARG A 242 1.93 -8.20 -16.73
CA ARG A 242 1.25 -8.40 -18.02
C ARG A 242 2.12 -8.02 -19.21
N LYS A 243 1.83 -8.59 -20.38
CA LYS A 243 2.43 -8.22 -21.66
C LYS A 243 1.43 -7.46 -22.53
N GLU A 244 1.84 -6.30 -23.04
CA GLU A 244 1.05 -5.42 -23.90
C GLU A 244 1.86 -5.08 -25.15
N GLY A 245 1.51 -5.69 -26.30
CA GLY A 245 2.35 -5.58 -27.50
C GLY A 245 3.78 -6.01 -27.19
N ASP A 246 4.74 -5.12 -27.39
CA ASP A 246 6.15 -5.40 -27.20
C ASP A 246 6.68 -5.15 -25.77
N TRP A 247 5.81 -4.79 -24.84
CA TRP A 247 6.22 -4.42 -23.48
C TRP A 247 5.70 -5.42 -22.47
N ILE A 248 6.51 -5.68 -21.45
CA ILE A 248 6.11 -6.39 -20.25
C ILE A 248 6.16 -5.41 -19.09
N HIS A 249 5.05 -5.29 -18.38
CA HIS A 249 5.03 -4.64 -17.08
C HIS A 249 5.53 -5.64 -16.03
N ILE A 250 6.58 -5.27 -15.31
CA ILE A 250 7.18 -6.04 -14.22
C ILE A 250 6.90 -5.37 -12.88
N TYR A 251 6.87 -6.18 -11.84
CA TYR A 251 6.92 -5.67 -10.48
C TYR A 251 8.36 -5.23 -10.19
N TYR A 252 8.58 -3.92 -10.26
CA TYR A 252 9.84 -3.25 -9.96
C TYR A 252 9.62 -2.24 -8.81
N PRO A 253 10.58 -2.07 -7.87
CA PRO A 253 10.37 -1.19 -6.72
C PRO A 253 10.05 0.27 -7.10
N LYS A 254 9.42 0.99 -6.16
CA LYS A 254 8.78 2.34 -6.27
C LYS A 254 7.46 2.42 -7.06
N SER A 255 7.29 1.79 -8.21
CA SER A 255 6.05 1.99 -9.01
C SER A 255 5.69 0.91 -10.03
N GLY A 256 6.44 -0.18 -10.14
CA GLY A 256 6.39 -1.03 -11.34
C GLY A 256 7.17 -0.39 -12.49
N GLY A 257 7.48 -1.19 -13.51
CA GLY A 257 8.27 -0.73 -14.66
C GLY A 257 8.00 -1.55 -15.91
N TYR A 258 8.33 -0.96 -17.05
CA TYR A 258 8.19 -1.59 -18.37
C TYR A 258 9.55 -2.01 -18.90
N VAL A 259 9.62 -3.24 -19.40
CA VAL A 259 10.78 -3.80 -20.11
C VAL A 259 10.32 -4.34 -21.47
N TYR A 260 11.20 -4.34 -22.46
CA TYR A 260 10.86 -4.84 -23.78
C TYR A 260 10.81 -6.37 -23.76
N TYR A 261 9.73 -6.96 -24.30
CA TYR A 261 9.41 -8.37 -24.10
C TYR A 261 10.51 -9.31 -24.60
N LYS A 262 11.20 -8.93 -25.69
CA LYS A 262 12.24 -9.75 -26.32
C LYS A 262 13.41 -10.09 -25.39
N TYR A 263 13.56 -9.34 -24.29
CA TYR A 263 14.62 -9.55 -23.30
C TYR A 263 14.17 -10.36 -22.09
N ILE A 264 12.92 -10.80 -22.00
CA ILE A 264 12.42 -11.59 -20.86
C ILE A 264 11.93 -12.94 -21.38
N LYS A 265 12.48 -14.02 -20.81
CA LYS A 265 12.03 -15.39 -21.05
C LYS A 265 11.13 -15.84 -19.90
N PHE A 266 9.91 -16.30 -20.20
CA PHE A 266 8.87 -16.69 -19.24
C PHE A 266 7.83 -17.63 -19.87
#